data_AF-A0A9D8ZNR3-F1
#
_entry.id   AF-A0A9D8ZNR3-F1
#
_cell.length_a   1.000
_cell.length_b   1.000
_cell.length_c   1.000
_cell.angle_alpha   90.00
_cell.angle_beta   90.00
_cell.angle_gamma   90.00
#
_symmetry.space_group_name_H-M   'P 1'
#
loop_
_entity.id
_entity.type
_entity.pdbx_description
1 polymer ?
#
loop_
_entity_poly.entity_id
_entity_poly.type
_entity_poly.pdbx_seq_one_letter_code
_entity_poly.pdbx_strand_id
1 'polypeptide(L)'
;MLILSVLGLAGLSGPAVAGDTVADCGRFFLKYNPDTRQMECVGGKRKRAGRGRSEATIVRDLQRSLRGLQSAVGQAEQLLQRDTLSQDAESRVKSLLSEAEARAREVRQRTRELATAQKSRSQELAQQQRQAVQAQEQLARELEQKQRALTQQLLSAQRSRTQDILR
;
A
#
# COMPACT_ATOMS: atom_id res chain seq x y z
N MET A 1 43.62 -6.48 11.25
CA MET A 1 44.44 -7.14 10.22
C MET A 1 43.94 -8.57 10.09
N LEU A 2 43.46 -8.95 8.90
CA LEU A 2 43.97 -10.06 8.06
C LEU A 2 43.72 -11.46 8.66
N ILE A 3 43.25 -12.52 7.99
CA ILE A 3 43.01 -12.83 6.57
C ILE A 3 42.49 -14.29 6.54
N LEU A 4 41.67 -14.61 5.53
CA LEU A 4 41.50 -15.90 4.79
C LEU A 4 41.23 -17.21 5.56
N SER A 5 40.11 -17.88 5.27
CA SER A 5 39.92 -18.94 4.23
C SER A 5 40.50 -20.29 4.66
N VAL A 6 39.79 -21.41 4.55
CA VAL A 6 39.55 -22.13 3.29
C VAL A 6 38.60 -23.31 3.57
N LEU A 7 37.71 -23.57 2.59
CA LEU A 7 37.13 -24.85 2.12
C LEU A 7 37.28 -26.10 3.02
N GLY A 8 36.30 -26.99 3.18
CA GLY A 8 35.10 -27.26 2.38
C GLY A 8 34.84 -28.78 2.37
N LEU A 9 33.56 -29.16 2.22
CA LEU A 9 33.02 -30.47 1.77
C LEU A 9 33.31 -31.69 2.68
N ALA A 10 32.43 -32.67 2.89
CA ALA A 10 31.04 -32.91 2.57
C ALA A 10 30.62 -34.19 3.32
N GLY A 11 29.32 -34.34 3.61
CA GLY A 11 28.69 -35.65 3.71
C GLY A 11 28.25 -36.07 5.12
N LEU A 12 26.96 -35.87 5.41
CA LEU A 12 26.05 -36.98 5.75
C LEU A 12 24.61 -36.47 5.68
N SER A 13 23.92 -37.01 4.68
CA SER A 13 22.53 -36.81 4.29
C SER A 13 21.58 -37.57 5.22
N GLY A 14 20.53 -36.88 5.68
CA GLY A 14 19.35 -37.41 6.37
C GLY A 14 18.18 -36.44 6.16
N PRO A 15 16.92 -36.91 6.12
CA PRO A 15 15.93 -36.53 5.13
C PRO A 15 15.50 -35.06 5.25
N ALA A 16 15.56 -34.36 4.12
CA ALA A 16 14.84 -33.11 3.94
C ALA A 16 13.34 -33.42 4.07
N VAL A 17 12.78 -33.10 5.23
CA VAL A 17 11.35 -32.85 5.35
C VAL A 17 11.07 -31.77 4.30
N ALA A 18 10.38 -32.16 3.23
CA ALA A 18 9.91 -31.26 2.20
C ALA A 18 8.96 -30.28 2.87
N GLY A 19 9.52 -29.17 3.36
CA GLY A 19 8.75 -28.01 3.74
C GLY A 19 8.08 -27.53 2.47
N ASP A 20 6.76 -27.72 2.40
CA ASP A 20 5.88 -27.09 1.44
C ASP A 20 6.19 -25.59 1.43
N THR A 21 7.04 -25.18 0.50
CA THR A 21 7.35 -23.79 0.25
C THR A 21 6.08 -23.17 -0.29
N VAL A 22 5.33 -22.52 0.58
CA VAL A 22 4.28 -21.57 0.23
C VAL A 22 4.93 -20.54 -0.69
N ALA A 23 4.80 -20.74 -1.99
CA ALA A 23 5.27 -19.81 -2.99
C ALA A 23 4.52 -18.49 -2.79
N ASP A 24 5.22 -17.48 -2.29
CA ASP A 24 4.67 -16.14 -2.06
C ASP A 24 4.45 -15.46 -3.41
N CYS A 25 3.32 -15.78 -4.06
CA CYS A 25 2.99 -15.30 -5.40
C CYS A 25 2.53 -13.84 -5.42
N GLY A 26 2.70 -13.02 -4.37
CA GLY A 26 2.49 -11.56 -4.36
C GLY A 26 1.34 -11.03 -5.26
N ARG A 27 1.67 -10.66 -6.51
CA ARG A 27 0.74 -10.05 -7.52
C ARG A 27 0.00 -11.04 -8.42
N PHE A 28 0.18 -12.32 -8.19
CA PHE A 28 -0.31 -13.43 -9.00
C PHE A 28 -1.13 -14.37 -8.11
N PHE A 29 -2.06 -15.12 -8.69
CA PHE A 29 -2.73 -16.20 -7.97
C PHE A 29 -2.09 -17.53 -8.35
N LEU A 30 -1.88 -18.39 -7.36
CA LEU A 30 -1.47 -19.77 -7.59
C LEU A 30 -2.59 -20.51 -8.31
N LYS A 31 -2.30 -21.00 -9.51
CA LYS A 31 -3.21 -21.87 -10.26
C LYS A 31 -2.49 -23.19 -10.52
N TYR A 32 -3.14 -24.30 -10.21
CA TYR A 32 -2.65 -25.62 -10.56
C TYR A 32 -2.65 -25.78 -12.08
N ASN A 33 -1.49 -26.13 -12.64
CA ASN A 33 -1.34 -26.45 -14.06
C ASN A 33 -1.35 -27.98 -14.23
N PRO A 34 -2.37 -28.55 -14.92
CA PRO A 34 -2.50 -30.01 -15.04
C PRO A 34 -1.42 -30.64 -15.94
N ASP A 35 -0.82 -29.88 -16.85
CA ASP A 35 0.20 -30.40 -17.78
C ASP A 35 1.57 -30.52 -17.11
N THR A 36 1.91 -29.60 -16.21
CA THR A 36 3.17 -29.57 -15.47
C THR A 36 3.06 -30.17 -14.06
N ARG A 37 1.83 -30.42 -13.58
CA ARG A 37 1.50 -30.91 -12.23
C ARG A 37 2.04 -30.04 -11.09
N GLN A 38 2.26 -28.75 -11.36
CA GLN A 38 2.81 -27.80 -10.39
C GLN A 38 1.85 -26.63 -10.16
N MET A 39 2.01 -25.97 -9.02
CA MET A 39 1.32 -24.73 -8.70
C MET A 39 2.09 -23.56 -9.31
N GLU A 40 1.50 -22.91 -10.31
CA GLU A 40 2.16 -21.81 -11.04
C GLU A 40 1.51 -20.47 -10.68
N CYS A 41 2.34 -19.43 -10.53
CA CYS A 41 1.85 -18.07 -10.36
C CYS A 41 1.31 -17.56 -11.72
N VAL A 42 0.00 -17.51 -11.92
CA VAL A 42 -0.60 -17.08 -13.21
C VAL A 42 -1.01 -15.60 -13.16
N GLY A 43 -0.67 -14.87 -14.23
CA GLY A 43 -0.82 -13.42 -14.40
C GLY A 43 -2.16 -12.85 -13.97
N GLY A 44 -2.20 -12.23 -12.78
CA GLY A 44 -3.29 -11.33 -12.41
C GLY A 44 -3.28 -10.13 -13.34
N LYS A 45 -4.21 -10.08 -14.31
CA LYS A 45 -4.47 -8.85 -15.07
C LYS A 45 -4.63 -7.74 -14.05
N ARG A 46 -3.77 -6.71 -14.12
CA ARG A 46 -3.94 -5.47 -13.34
C ARG A 46 -5.39 -5.05 -13.52
N LYS A 47 -6.24 -5.26 -12.51
CA LYS A 47 -7.50 -4.55 -12.42
C LYS A 47 -7.08 -3.09 -12.35
N ARG A 48 -7.10 -2.40 -13.48
CA ARG A 48 -7.20 -0.94 -13.52
C ARG A 48 -8.54 -0.65 -12.86
N ALA A 49 -8.56 -0.70 -11.52
CA ALA A 49 -9.54 0.05 -10.77
C ALA A 49 -9.47 1.45 -11.38
N GLY A 50 -10.60 1.95 -11.88
CA GLY A 50 -10.75 3.32 -12.33
C GLY A 50 -10.48 4.24 -11.15
N ARG A 51 -9.22 4.36 -10.77
CA ARG A 51 -8.74 5.25 -9.73
C ARG A 51 -8.45 6.54 -10.46
N GLY A 52 -9.08 7.61 -10.00
CA GLY A 52 -8.55 8.94 -10.22
C GLY A 52 -7.05 8.99 -9.93
N ARG A 53 -6.38 10.06 -10.38
CA ARG A 53 -4.94 10.21 -10.20
C ARG A 53 -4.52 9.80 -8.78
N SER A 54 -3.58 8.86 -8.68
CA SER A 54 -3.08 8.45 -7.37
C SER A 54 -2.49 9.64 -6.63
N GLU A 55 -2.60 9.66 -5.31
CA GLU A 55 -2.05 10.71 -4.44
C GLU A 55 -0.58 11.02 -4.79
N ALA A 56 0.24 9.98 -4.98
CA ALA A 56 1.64 10.10 -5.39
C ALA A 56 1.85 10.73 -6.79
N THR A 57 0.87 10.64 -7.68
CA THR A 57 0.91 11.32 -8.99
C THR A 57 0.54 12.79 -8.83
N ILE A 58 -0.52 13.09 -8.06
CA ILE A 58 -0.95 14.47 -7.78
C ILE A 58 0.19 15.25 -7.10
N VAL A 59 0.88 14.65 -6.12
CA VAL A 59 2.03 15.27 -5.43
C VAL A 59 3.19 15.54 -6.40
N ARG A 60 3.56 14.58 -7.25
CA ARG A 60 4.63 14.78 -8.26
C ARG A 60 4.28 15.88 -9.26
N ASP A 61 3.02 15.98 -9.64
CA ASP A 61 2.51 17.00 -10.53
C ASP A 61 2.50 18.37 -9.84
N LEU A 62 2.14 18.43 -8.55
CA LEU A 62 2.20 19.65 -7.74
C LEU A 62 3.64 20.18 -7.63
N GLN A 63 4.60 19.30 -7.33
CA GLN A 63 6.02 19.67 -7.23
C GLN A 63 6.55 20.24 -8.55
N ARG A 64 6.17 19.65 -9.69
CA ARG A 64 6.55 20.16 -11.01
C ARG A 64 5.95 21.54 -11.30
N SER A 65 4.66 21.75 -11.01
CA SER A 65 4.02 23.06 -11.21
C SER A 65 4.61 24.13 -10.28
N LEU A 66 4.93 23.80 -9.03
CA LEU A 66 5.58 24.71 -8.08
C LEU A 66 6.99 25.12 -8.53
N ARG A 67 7.82 24.19 -8.98
CA ARG A 67 9.17 24.52 -9.50
C ARG A 67 9.10 25.44 -10.71
N GLY A 68 8.17 25.17 -11.62
CA GLY A 68 7.99 26.04 -12.80
C GLY A 68 7.44 27.42 -12.44
N LEU A 69 6.56 27.51 -11.45
CA LEU A 69 6.09 28.79 -10.91
C LEU A 69 7.25 29.60 -10.32
N GLN A 70 8.06 28.98 -9.46
CA GLN A 70 9.24 29.61 -8.88
C GLN A 70 10.23 30.09 -9.95
N SER A 71 10.44 29.29 -10.99
CA SER A 71 11.32 29.67 -12.09
C SER A 71 10.78 30.85 -12.89
N ALA A 72 9.48 30.87 -13.23
CA ALA A 72 8.87 31.96 -13.97
C ALA A 72 8.91 33.28 -13.18
N VAL A 73 8.57 33.23 -11.89
CA VAL A 73 8.64 34.39 -10.99
C VAL A 73 10.09 34.86 -10.82
N GLY A 74 11.03 33.96 -10.56
CA GLY A 74 12.44 34.33 -10.42
C GLY A 74 13.05 34.94 -11.69
N GLN A 75 12.67 34.46 -12.87
CA GLN A 75 13.07 35.07 -14.15
C GLN A 75 12.45 36.47 -14.33
N ALA A 76 11.20 36.66 -13.92
CA ALA A 76 10.54 37.97 -13.98
C ALA A 76 11.22 38.96 -13.02
N GLU A 77 11.52 38.54 -11.79
CA GLU A 77 12.25 39.34 -10.79
C GLU A 77 13.64 39.75 -11.29
N GLN A 78 14.39 38.84 -11.91
CA GLN A 78 15.71 39.15 -12.48
C GLN A 78 15.64 40.20 -13.60
N LEU A 79 14.58 40.17 -14.42
CA LEU A 79 14.38 41.18 -15.46
C LEU A 79 13.98 42.54 -14.86
N LEU A 80 13.20 42.54 -13.78
CA LEU A 80 12.75 43.74 -13.08
C LEU A 80 13.83 44.40 -12.22
N GLN A 81 14.84 43.65 -11.76
CA GLN A 81 15.98 44.19 -11.00
C GLN A 81 16.99 44.97 -11.85
N ARG A 82 16.80 45.06 -13.17
CA ARG A 82 17.67 45.82 -14.06
C ARG A 82 17.29 47.30 -14.05
N ASP A 83 18.29 48.17 -13.95
CA ASP A 83 18.11 49.63 -13.90
C ASP A 83 17.42 50.24 -15.14
N THR A 84 17.43 49.51 -16.27
CA THR A 84 16.71 49.89 -17.49
C THR A 84 15.94 48.69 -18.05
N LEU A 85 14.61 48.81 -18.08
CA LEU A 85 13.72 47.84 -18.71
C LEU A 85 13.51 48.26 -20.16
N SER A 86 14.01 47.47 -21.10
CA SER A 86 13.64 47.61 -22.51
C SER A 86 12.19 47.16 -22.73
N GLN A 87 11.56 47.64 -23.80
CA GLN A 87 10.20 47.25 -24.18
C GLN A 87 10.06 45.72 -24.37
N ASP A 88 11.12 45.06 -24.87
CA ASP A 88 11.21 43.61 -24.97
C ASP A 88 11.26 42.92 -23.59
N ALA A 89 12.00 43.49 -22.63
CA ALA A 89 12.04 42.97 -21.26
C ALA A 89 10.67 43.09 -20.58
N GLU A 90 9.95 44.18 -20.83
CA GLU A 90 8.60 44.41 -20.30
C GLU A 90 7.58 43.40 -20.87
N SER A 91 7.63 43.14 -22.18
CA SER A 91 6.83 42.10 -22.84
C SER A 91 7.12 40.71 -22.27
N ARG A 92 8.41 40.40 -22.05
CA ARG A 92 8.86 39.13 -21.50
C ARG A 92 8.43 38.94 -20.04
N VAL A 93 8.50 39.98 -19.21
CA VAL A 93 7.98 39.97 -17.84
C VAL A 93 6.47 39.71 -17.83
N LYS A 94 5.69 40.38 -18.70
CA LYS A 94 4.24 40.14 -18.82
C LYS A 94 3.92 38.69 -19.20
N SER A 95 4.71 38.10 -20.11
CA SER A 95 4.57 36.67 -20.46
C SER A 95 4.92 35.74 -19.29
N LEU A 96 5.98 36.03 -18.53
CA LEU A 96 6.36 35.21 -17.38
C LEU A 96 5.35 35.30 -16.24
N LEU A 97 4.77 36.48 -16.00
CA LEU A 97 3.72 36.69 -15.01
C LEU A 97 2.42 35.98 -15.40
N SER A 98 2.02 36.02 -16.68
CA SER A 98 0.82 35.28 -17.13
C SER A 98 1.01 33.76 -17.04
N GLU A 99 2.22 33.27 -17.35
CA GLU A 99 2.56 31.87 -17.15
C GLU A 99 2.56 31.49 -15.65
N ALA A 100 3.09 32.35 -14.79
CA ALA A 100 3.06 32.18 -13.35
C ALA A 100 1.61 32.13 -12.81
N GLU A 101 0.74 33.02 -13.27
CA GLU A 101 -0.68 33.00 -12.90
C GLU A 101 -1.38 31.70 -13.32
N ALA A 102 -1.13 31.23 -14.55
CA ALA A 102 -1.67 29.96 -15.03
C ALA A 102 -1.19 28.78 -14.16
N ARG A 103 0.10 28.72 -13.85
CA ARG A 103 0.69 27.69 -12.98
C ARG A 103 0.16 27.78 -11.55
N ALA A 104 -0.08 28.98 -11.02
CA ALA A 104 -0.67 29.18 -9.70
C ALA A 104 -2.11 28.66 -9.62
N ARG A 105 -2.91 28.84 -10.68
CA ARG A 105 -4.26 28.25 -10.78
C ARG A 105 -4.20 26.73 -10.80
N GLU A 106 -3.29 26.13 -11.57
CA GLU A 106 -3.09 24.68 -11.57
C GLU A 106 -2.69 24.14 -10.20
N VAL A 107 -1.77 24.81 -9.50
CA VAL A 107 -1.36 24.43 -8.14
C VAL A 107 -2.56 24.45 -7.20
N ARG A 108 -3.36 25.52 -7.21
CA ARG A 108 -4.59 25.61 -6.38
C ARG A 108 -5.56 24.48 -6.67
N GLN A 109 -5.79 24.16 -7.95
CA GLN A 109 -6.67 23.06 -8.35
C GLN A 109 -6.13 21.71 -7.84
N ARG A 110 -4.85 21.41 -8.09
CA ARG A 110 -4.24 20.14 -7.68
C ARG A 110 -4.17 19.97 -6.16
N THR A 111 -3.98 21.06 -5.40
CA THR A 111 -4.07 21.04 -3.93
C THR A 111 -5.46 20.66 -3.46
N ARG A 112 -6.53 21.16 -4.10
CA ARG A 112 -7.90 20.77 -3.78
C ARG A 112 -8.15 19.29 -4.10
N GLU A 113 -7.69 18.83 -5.26
CA GLU A 113 -7.75 17.41 -5.65
C GLU A 113 -7.00 16.49 -4.66
N LEU A 114 -5.85 16.95 -4.15
CA LEU A 114 -5.10 16.22 -3.13
C LEU A 114 -5.87 16.14 -1.81
N ALA A 115 -6.44 17.25 -1.35
CA ALA A 115 -7.21 17.30 -0.12
C ALA A 115 -8.46 16.40 -0.17
N THR A 116 -9.16 16.37 -1.31
CA THR A 116 -10.32 15.47 -1.49
C THR A 116 -9.89 14.01 -1.52
N ALA A 117 -8.79 13.67 -2.21
CA ALA A 117 -8.25 12.32 -2.25
C ALA A 117 -7.79 11.83 -0.85
N GLN A 118 -7.19 12.71 -0.04
CA GLN A 118 -6.81 12.37 1.34
C GLN A 118 -8.03 12.15 2.23
N LYS A 119 -9.05 13.00 2.10
CA LYS A 119 -10.30 12.86 2.86
C LYS A 119 -11.04 11.56 2.51
N SER A 120 -11.11 11.19 1.22
CA SER A 120 -11.75 9.93 0.84
C SER A 120 -10.97 8.73 1.38
N ARG A 121 -9.64 8.76 1.27
CA ARG A 121 -8.78 7.68 1.78
C ARG A 121 -8.88 7.50 3.29
N SER A 122 -8.95 8.58 4.06
CA SER A 122 -9.11 8.49 5.52
C SER A 122 -10.49 7.91 5.90
N GLN A 123 -11.54 8.26 5.17
CA GLN A 123 -12.88 7.70 5.37
C GLN A 123 -12.92 6.20 5.03
N GLU A 124 -12.31 5.79 3.91
CA GLU A 124 -12.20 4.38 3.52
C GLU A 124 -11.46 3.57 4.58
N LEU A 125 -10.32 4.07 5.08
CA LEU A 125 -9.54 3.41 6.13
C LEU A 125 -10.33 3.30 7.44
N ALA A 126 -11.01 4.37 7.85
CA ALA A 126 -11.86 4.35 9.04
C ALA A 126 -13.03 3.37 8.92
N GLN A 127 -13.58 3.19 7.71
CA GLN A 127 -14.61 2.20 7.47
C GLN A 127 -14.05 0.77 7.50
N GLN A 128 -12.90 0.53 6.86
CA GLN A 128 -12.22 -0.77 6.89
C GLN A 128 -11.85 -1.17 8.32
N GLN A 129 -11.33 -0.24 9.12
CA GLN A 129 -11.00 -0.51 10.52
C GLN A 129 -12.24 -0.88 11.33
N ARG A 130 -13.36 -0.16 11.15
CA ARG A 130 -14.63 -0.50 11.82
C ARG A 130 -15.12 -1.89 11.44
N GLN A 131 -15.06 -2.25 10.16
CA GLN A 131 -15.44 -3.58 9.69
C GLN A 131 -14.52 -4.67 10.27
N ALA A 132 -13.21 -4.43 10.33
CA ALA A 132 -12.25 -5.36 10.90
C ALA A 132 -12.49 -5.59 12.40
N VAL A 133 -12.77 -4.53 13.16
CA VAL A 133 -13.10 -4.63 14.59
C VAL A 133 -14.39 -5.42 14.79
N GLN A 134 -15.45 -5.12 14.03
CA GLN A 134 -16.71 -5.87 14.11
C GLN A 134 -16.52 -7.35 13.78
N ALA A 135 -15.72 -7.67 12.75
CA ALA A 135 -15.40 -9.05 12.41
C ALA A 135 -14.62 -9.75 13.53
N GLN A 136 -13.66 -9.08 14.17
CA GLN A 136 -12.93 -9.62 15.33
C GLN A 136 -13.85 -9.85 16.53
N GLU A 137 -14.76 -8.93 16.83
CA GLU A 137 -15.73 -9.09 17.91
C GLU A 137 -16.67 -10.27 17.68
N GLN A 138 -17.12 -10.47 16.44
CA GLN A 138 -17.94 -11.64 16.06
C GLN A 138 -17.17 -12.94 16.25
N LEU A 139 -15.93 -13.00 15.75
CA LEU A 139 -15.06 -14.17 15.92
C LEU A 139 -14.79 -14.47 17.40
N ALA A 140 -14.55 -13.45 18.22
CA ALA A 140 -14.34 -13.61 19.66
C ALA A 140 -15.58 -14.22 20.34
N ARG A 141 -16.78 -13.73 20.02
CA ARG A 141 -18.04 -14.28 20.54
C ARG A 141 -18.27 -15.73 20.10
N GLU A 142 -17.99 -16.05 18.83
CA GLU A 142 -18.08 -17.42 18.32
C GLU A 142 -17.11 -18.37 19.04
N LEU A 143 -15.88 -17.92 19.28
CA LEU A 143 -14.88 -18.71 20.01
C LEU A 143 -15.29 -18.92 21.46
N GLU A 144 -15.80 -17.91 22.15
CA GLU A 144 -16.34 -18.04 23.50
C GLU A 144 -17.51 -19.04 23.56
N GLN A 145 -18.44 -18.97 22.59
CA GLN A 145 -19.56 -19.90 22.51
C GLN A 145 -19.07 -21.35 22.29
N LYS A 146 -18.12 -21.55 21.38
CA LYS A 146 -17.50 -22.86 21.14
C LYS A 146 -16.79 -23.38 22.39
N GLN A 147 -16.04 -22.53 23.09
CA GLN A 147 -15.36 -22.91 24.33
C GLN A 147 -16.36 -23.36 25.40
N ARG A 148 -17.45 -22.62 25.60
CA ARG A 148 -18.52 -22.99 26.55
C ARG A 148 -19.17 -24.31 26.18
N ALA A 149 -19.49 -24.51 24.90
CA ALA A 149 -20.10 -25.76 24.41
C ALA A 149 -19.17 -26.96 24.65
N LEU A 150 -17.87 -26.84 24.31
CA LEU A 150 -16.88 -27.89 24.54
C LEU A 150 -16.71 -28.18 26.03
N THR A 151 -16.71 -27.15 26.88
CA THR A 151 -16.60 -27.32 28.34
C THR A 151 -17.80 -28.09 28.89
N GLN A 152 -19.02 -27.76 28.44
CA GLN A 152 -20.23 -28.47 28.84
C GLN A 152 -20.22 -29.94 28.38
N GLN A 153 -19.74 -30.21 27.15
CA GLN A 153 -19.58 -31.58 26.65
C GLN A 153 -18.58 -32.40 27.47
N LEU A 154 -17.45 -31.78 27.87
CA LEU A 154 -16.47 -32.45 28.71
C LEU A 154 -17.04 -32.77 30.10
N LEU A 155 -17.76 -31.82 30.70
CA LEU A 155 -18.41 -32.03 32.00
C LEU A 155 -19.49 -33.12 31.94
N SER A 156 -20.31 -33.16 30.88
CA SER A 156 -21.32 -34.20 30.73
C SER A 156 -20.70 -35.58 30.50
N ALA A 157 -19.66 -35.68 29.67
CA ALA A 157 -18.91 -36.92 29.45
C ALA A 157 -18.19 -37.41 30.71
N GLN A 158 -17.67 -36.50 31.55
CA GLN A 158 -17.09 -36.86 32.83
C GLN A 158 -18.15 -37.42 33.78
N ARG A 159 -19.32 -36.77 33.88
CA ARG A 159 -20.42 -37.23 34.74
C ARG A 159 -20.93 -38.61 34.33
N SER A 160 -21.10 -38.88 33.03
CA SER A 160 -21.55 -40.18 32.55
C SER A 160 -20.53 -41.27 32.90
N ARG A 161 -19.23 -41.03 32.65
CA ARG A 161 -18.16 -41.98 33.04
C ARG A 161 -18.14 -42.26 34.54
N THR A 162 -18.29 -41.24 35.38
CA THR A 162 -18.33 -41.44 36.84
C THR A 162 -19.53 -42.28 37.25
N GLN A 163 -20.71 -42.09 36.64
CA GLN A 163 -21.89 -42.90 36.91
C GLN A 163 -21.74 -44.35 36.45
N ASP A 164 -21.06 -44.58 35.32
CA ASP A 164 -20.78 -45.93 34.82
C ASP A 164 -19.79 -46.68 35.73
N ILE A 165 -18.87 -45.99 36.40
CA ILE A 165 -17.91 -46.59 37.36
C ILE A 165 -18.56 -46.91 38.72
N LEU A 166 -19.57 -46.14 39.11
CA LEU A 166 -20.27 -46.29 40.40
C LEU A 166 -21.41 -47.33 40.35
N ARG A 167 -21.70 -47.89 39.17
CA ARG A 167 -22.66 -48.98 38.97
C ARG A 167 -21.94 -50.32 38.83
#